data_AF-A0A534I0B5-F1
#
_entry.id   AF-A0A534I0B5-F1
#
_cell.length_a   1.000
_cell.length_b   1.000
_cell.length_c   1.000
_cell.angle_alpha   90.00
_cell.angle_beta   90.00
_cell.angle_gamma   90.00
#
_symmetry.space_group_name_H-M   'P 1'
#
loop_
_entity.id
_entity.type
_entity.pdbx_description
1 polymer ?
#
loop_
_entity_poly.entity_id
_entity_poly.type
_entity_poly.pdbx_seq_one_letter_code
_entity_poly.pdbx_strand_id
1 'polypeptide(L)'
;MAKNVALADDVYESLQKEKREGESFSDVIRRLGKRRRSLLEFAGAWADIPDEEFREMEAAWKWANQPLEEALGTRRKRAEGP
;
A
#
# COMPACT_ATOMS: atom_id res chain seq x y z
N MET A 1 -31.35 9.79 -1.28
CA MET A 1 -31.77 11.21 -1.29
C MET A 1 -30.51 12.06 -1.39
N ALA A 2 -30.42 12.99 -2.35
CA ALA A 2 -29.29 13.91 -2.45
C ALA A 2 -29.54 15.14 -1.58
N LYS A 3 -28.48 15.67 -0.95
CA LYS A 3 -28.48 16.95 -0.23
C LYS A 3 -27.30 17.77 -0.74
N ASN A 4 -27.51 19.09 -0.86
CA ASN A 4 -26.46 20.02 -1.27
C ASN A 4 -25.76 20.58 -0.02
N VAL A 5 -24.43 20.63 -0.06
CA VAL A 5 -23.57 21.21 0.97
C VAL A 5 -22.55 22.11 0.30
N ALA A 6 -22.38 23.31 0.83
CA ALA A 6 -21.30 24.20 0.40
C ALA A 6 -19.98 23.73 1.01
N LEU A 7 -18.93 23.70 0.20
CA LEU A 7 -17.57 23.37 0.62
C LEU A 7 -16.66 24.55 0.28
N ALA A 8 -15.60 24.73 1.06
CA ALA A 8 -14.50 25.59 0.64
C ALA A 8 -13.80 24.95 -0.58
N ASP A 9 -13.25 25.78 -1.47
CA ASP A 9 -12.68 25.33 -2.73
C ASP A 9 -11.53 24.33 -2.53
N ASP A 10 -10.67 24.59 -1.55
CA ASP A 10 -9.56 23.73 -1.16
C ASP A 10 -10.00 22.34 -0.67
N VAL A 11 -11.14 22.28 0.03
CA VAL A 11 -11.75 21.01 0.48
C VAL A 11 -12.29 20.24 -0.72
N TYR A 12 -12.96 20.91 -1.66
CA TYR A 12 -13.45 20.28 -2.87
C TYR A 12 -12.32 19.70 -3.72
N GLU A 13 -11.25 20.48 -3.95
CA GLU A 13 -10.07 20.03 -4.68
C GLU A 13 -9.40 18.82 -4.00
N SER A 14 -9.33 18.83 -2.67
CA SER A 14 -8.79 17.70 -1.90
C SER A 14 -9.62 16.44 -2.09
N LEU A 15 -10.95 16.55 -2.06
CA LEU A 15 -11.84 15.42 -2.34
C LEU A 15 -11.73 14.93 -3.79
N GLN A 16 -11.52 15.84 -4.75
CA GLN A 16 -11.35 15.49 -6.16
C GLN A 16 -10.07 14.68 -6.39
N LYS A 17 -8.96 15.04 -5.72
CA LYS A 17 -7.69 14.29 -5.78
C LYS A 17 -7.80 12.88 -5.19
N GLU A 18 -8.60 12.73 -4.13
CA GLU A 18 -8.82 11.44 -3.47
C GLU A 18 -9.82 10.53 -4.23
N LYS A 19 -10.59 11.08 -5.16
CA LYS A 19 -11.67 10.38 -5.85
C LYS A 19 -11.11 9.38 -6.87
N ARG A 20 -11.54 8.13 -6.75
CA ARG A 20 -11.20 7.07 -7.70
C ARG A 20 -12.11 7.10 -8.94
N GLU A 21 -11.67 6.43 -10.00
CA GLU A 21 -12.49 6.25 -11.20
C GLU A 21 -13.81 5.54 -10.86
N GLY A 22 -14.93 6.04 -11.38
CA GLY A 22 -16.27 5.50 -11.08
C GLY A 22 -16.82 5.76 -9.67
N GLU A 23 -16.02 6.29 -8.73
CA GLU A 23 -16.44 6.56 -7.35
C GLU A 23 -17.29 7.86 -7.27
N SER A 24 -18.31 7.95 -6.40
CA SER A 24 -19.00 9.23 -6.13
C SER A 24 -18.34 10.00 -4.99
N PHE A 25 -18.57 11.31 -4.87
CA PHE A 25 -18.07 12.08 -3.71
C PHE A 25 -18.62 11.56 -2.36
N SER A 26 -19.83 11.00 -2.35
CA SER A 26 -20.37 10.36 -1.15
C SER A 26 -19.60 9.11 -0.76
N ASP A 27 -19.10 8.35 -1.74
CA ASP A 27 -18.28 7.16 -1.50
C ASP A 27 -16.90 7.54 -0.98
N VAL A 28 -16.29 8.60 -1.55
CA VAL A 28 -15.01 9.17 -1.06
C VAL A 28 -15.14 9.55 0.41
N ILE A 29 -16.14 10.35 0.77
CA ILE A 29 -16.37 10.80 2.16
C ILE A 29 -16.57 9.59 3.07
N ARG A 30 -17.37 8.60 2.65
CA ARG A 30 -17.61 7.38 3.45
C ARG A 30 -16.32 6.57 3.62
N ARG A 31 -15.50 6.44 2.58
CA ARG A 31 -14.23 5.70 2.61
C ARG A 31 -13.21 6.37 3.51
N LEU A 32 -13.05 7.70 3.38
CA LEU A 32 -12.12 8.48 4.20
C LEU A 32 -12.60 8.62 5.65
N GLY A 33 -13.92 8.70 5.86
CA GLY A 33 -14.54 8.81 7.18
C GLY A 33 -14.65 7.48 7.94
N LYS A 34 -14.42 6.32 7.29
CA LYS A 34 -14.26 5.05 8.01
C LYS A 34 -13.03 5.17 8.91
N ARG A 35 -13.22 4.99 10.22
CA ARG A 35 -12.10 4.88 11.18
C ARG A 35 -11.08 3.90 10.62
N ARG A 36 -9.79 4.29 10.65
CA ARG A 36 -8.70 3.36 10.39
C ARG A 36 -8.92 2.16 11.30
N ARG A 37 -9.08 0.97 10.70
CA ARG A 37 -9.19 -0.25 11.47
C ARG A 37 -7.89 -0.40 12.26
N SER A 38 -8.00 -0.85 13.50
CA SER A 38 -6.82 -1.05 14.34
C SER A 38 -5.93 -2.09 13.67
N LEU A 39 -4.62 -1.82 13.54
CA LEU A 39 -3.68 -2.83 13.05
C LEU A 39 -3.70 -4.11 13.91
N LEU A 40 -4.15 -3.99 15.17
CA LEU A 40 -4.37 -5.12 16.06
C LEU A 40 -5.44 -6.09 15.55
N GLU A 41 -6.30 -5.71 14.60
CA GLU A 41 -7.25 -6.63 13.98
C GLU A 41 -6.57 -7.77 13.21
N PHE A 42 -5.30 -7.60 12.84
CA PHE A 42 -4.48 -8.61 12.15
C PHE A 42 -3.51 -9.35 13.07
N ALA A 43 -3.52 -9.06 14.38
CA ALA A 43 -2.63 -9.72 15.32
C ALA A 43 -2.92 -11.23 15.36
N GLY A 44 -1.91 -12.04 15.08
CA GLY A 44 -2.03 -13.50 15.02
C GLY A 44 -2.57 -14.06 13.69
N ALA A 45 -2.74 -13.23 12.65
CA ALA A 45 -3.18 -13.71 11.34
C ALA A 45 -2.25 -14.75 10.69
N TRP A 46 -1.01 -14.86 11.19
CA TRP A 46 0.01 -15.82 10.76
C TRP A 46 0.47 -16.74 11.89
N ALA A 47 -0.34 -16.90 12.95
CA ALA A 47 0.04 -17.72 14.11
C ALA A 47 0.17 -19.23 13.78
N ASP A 48 -0.43 -19.66 12.68
CA ASP A 48 -0.40 -21.03 12.15
C ASP A 48 0.70 -21.26 11.12
N ILE A 49 1.41 -20.20 10.70
CA ILE A 49 2.53 -20.31 9.76
C ILE A 49 3.77 -20.80 10.53
N PRO A 50 4.40 -21.91 10.11
CA PRO A 50 5.66 -22.35 10.70
C PRO A 50 6.78 -21.30 10.55
N ASP A 51 7.66 -21.19 11.54
CA ASP A 51 8.76 -20.22 11.53
C ASP A 51 9.64 -20.30 10.28
N GLU A 52 9.86 -21.50 9.74
CA GLU A 52 10.68 -21.70 8.54
C GLU A 52 10.01 -21.09 7.29
N GLU A 53 8.72 -21.32 7.12
CA GLU A 53 7.93 -20.73 6.02
C GLU A 53 7.89 -19.20 6.14
N PHE A 54 7.74 -18.68 7.35
CA PHE A 54 7.81 -17.25 7.60
C PHE A 54 9.16 -16.64 7.22
N ARG A 55 10.28 -17.33 7.52
CA ARG A 55 11.64 -16.88 7.13
C ARG A 55 11.84 -16.88 5.62
N GLU A 56 11.33 -17.90 4.92
CA GLU A 56 11.38 -17.94 3.46
C GLU A 56 10.61 -16.77 2.84
N MET A 57 9.41 -16.47 3.35
CA MET A 57 8.62 -15.30 2.94
C MET A 57 9.35 -13.99 3.22
N GLU A 58 9.98 -13.85 4.38
CA GLU A 58 10.74 -12.66 4.75
C GLU A 58 11.96 -12.46 3.82
N ALA A 59 12.68 -13.55 3.51
CA ALA A 59 13.82 -13.51 2.59
C ALA A 59 13.38 -13.10 1.16
N ALA A 60 12.28 -13.67 0.68
CA ALA A 60 11.70 -13.32 -0.62
C ALA A 60 11.26 -11.85 -0.67
N TRP A 61 10.61 -11.35 0.39
CA TRP A 61 10.20 -9.96 0.49
C TRP A 61 11.40 -9.01 0.52
N LYS A 62 12.44 -9.33 1.31
CA LYS A 62 13.68 -8.55 1.37
C LYS A 62 14.34 -8.48 -0.01
N TRP A 63 14.43 -9.61 -0.72
CA TRP A 63 14.99 -9.66 -2.07
C TRP A 63 14.20 -8.81 -3.06
N ALA A 64 12.86 -8.90 -3.05
CA ALA A 64 12.01 -8.17 -3.99
C ALA A 64 11.98 -6.65 -3.75
N ASN A 65 12.24 -6.22 -2.50
CA ASN A 65 12.20 -4.80 -2.10
C ASN A 65 13.60 -4.21 -1.88
N GLN A 66 14.66 -4.84 -2.39
CA GLN A 66 15.97 -4.22 -2.40
C GLN A 66 15.95 -2.95 -3.27
N PRO A 67 16.72 -1.90 -2.90
CA PRO A 67 16.96 -0.77 -3.78
C PRO A 67 17.37 -1.24 -5.18
N LEU A 68 16.86 -0.59 -6.21
CA LEU A 68 17.07 -0.97 -7.62
C LEU A 68 18.57 -1.08 -7.97
N GLU A 69 19.41 -0.29 -7.31
CA GLU A 69 20.87 -0.28 -7.44
C GLU A 69 21.51 -1.60 -6.96
N GLU A 70 21.02 -2.18 -5.87
CA GLU A 70 21.50 -3.46 -5.33
C GLU A 70 21.03 -4.63 -6.20
N ALA A 71 19.77 -4.59 -6.65
CA ALA A 71 19.20 -5.61 -7.53
C ALA A 71 19.91 -5.71 -8.90
N LEU A 72 20.38 -4.57 -9.44
CA LEU A 72 21.09 -4.50 -10.72
C LEU A 72 22.61 -4.72 -10.61
N GLY A 73 23.21 -4.56 -9.42
CA GLY A 73 24.65 -4.67 -9.17
C GLY A 73 25.26 -6.04 -9.48
N THR A 74 24.45 -7.09 -9.56
CA THR A 74 24.90 -8.46 -9.89
C THR A 74 25.08 -8.72 -11.39
N ARG A 75 24.65 -7.83 -12.30
CA ARG A 75 24.87 -8.01 -13.74
C ARG A 75 26.25 -7.54 -14.25
N ARG A 76 26.89 -6.54 -13.63
CA ARG A 76 28.19 -6.04 -14.13
C ARG A 76 29.36 -6.98 -13.85
N LYS A 77 29.38 -7.68 -12.71
CA LYS A 77 30.54 -8.50 -12.33
C LYS A 77 30.69 -9.85 -13.06
N ARG A 78 29.74 -10.24 -13.91
CA ARG A 78 29.87 -11.44 -14.78
C ARG A 78 30.36 -11.15 -16.20
N ALA A 79 30.42 -9.87 -16.61
CA ALA A 79 30.90 -9.49 -17.93
C ALA A 79 32.41 -9.18 -17.99
N GLU A 80 33.08 -9.15 -16.84
CA GLU A 80 34.53 -8.92 -16.73
C GLU A 80 35.14 -10.05 -15.89
N GLY A 81 35.37 -11.19 -16.55
CA GLY A 81 36.29 -12.24 -16.11
C GLY A 81 37.43 -12.34 -17.13
N PRO A 82 38.64 -12.73 -16.70
CA PRO A 82 39.92 -12.52 -17.40
C PRO A 82 40.03 -13.18 -18.78
#